data_AF-A0ABD5DX77-F1
#
_entry.id   AF-A0ABD5DX77-F1
#
_cell.length_a   1.000
_cell.length_b   1.000
_cell.length_c   1.000
_cell.angle_alpha   90.00
_cell.angle_beta   90.00
_cell.angle_gamma   90.00
#
_symmetry.space_group_name_H-M   'P 1'
#
loop_
_entity.id
_entity.type
_entity.pdbx_description
1 polymer ?
#
loop_
_entity_poly.entity_id
_entity_poly.type
_entity_poly.pdbx_seq_one_letter_code
_entity_poly.pdbx_strand_id
1 'polypeptide(L)'
;VLGMKLLRTSENPEYKYSLAFVGYGEESETAVIELTYNWGVDSYELGTAYGHIALSVDNAAEACERIRQNGGNVTREAGPVKG
;
A
#
# COMPACT_ATOMS: atom_id res chain seq x y z
N VAL A 1 -2.49 -7.82 -4.99
CA VAL A 1 -1.94 -6.75 -5.86
C VAL A 1 -0.42 -6.61 -5.70
N LEU A 2 0.08 -6.12 -4.56
CA LEU A 2 1.52 -5.79 -4.40
C LEU A 2 2.38 -6.92 -3.82
N GLY A 3 1.80 -8.01 -3.32
CA GLY A 3 2.56 -9.15 -2.77
C GLY A 3 3.01 -8.99 -1.32
N MET A 4 2.57 -7.93 -0.63
CA MET A 4 2.75 -7.78 0.81
C MET A 4 1.94 -8.83 1.59
N LYS A 5 2.46 -9.21 2.75
CA LYS A 5 1.78 -10.07 3.73
C LYS A 5 1.03 -9.21 4.74
N LEU A 6 -0.12 -9.69 5.21
CA LEU A 6 -0.76 -9.17 6.42
C LEU A 6 0.02 -9.70 7.62
N LEU A 7 0.68 -8.80 8.34
CA LEU A 7 1.55 -9.13 9.46
C LEU A 7 0.77 -9.15 10.77
N ARG A 8 -0.07 -8.13 10.97
CA ARG A 8 -0.85 -7.96 12.18
C ARG A 8 -2.12 -7.16 11.91
N THR A 9 -3.17 -7.48 12.65
CA THR A 9 -4.37 -6.65 12.77
C THR A 9 -4.57 -6.24 14.21
N SER A 10 -5.19 -5.09 14.43
CA SER A 10 -5.60 -4.63 15.76
C SER A 10 -6.91 -3.89 15.65
N GLU A 11 -7.81 -4.09 16.61
CA GLU A 11 -9.08 -3.38 16.66
C GLU A 11 -9.19 -2.63 17.98
N ASN A 12 -9.79 -1.44 17.91
CA ASN A 12 -10.09 -0.65 19.07
C ASN A 12 -11.58 -0.26 19.05
N PRO A 13 -12.47 -1.08 19.64
CA PRO A 13 -13.91 -0.84 19.61
C PRO A 13 -14.34 0.44 20.34
N GLU A 14 -13.60 0.82 21.39
CA GLU A 14 -13.87 2.04 22.16
C GLU A 14 -13.73 3.29 21.29
N TYR A 15 -12.65 3.34 20.49
CA TYR A 15 -12.36 4.46 19.60
C TYR A 15 -12.77 4.23 18.14
N LYS A 16 -13.42 3.09 17.85
CA LYS A 16 -14.02 2.74 16.55
C LYS A 16 -13.05 2.79 15.37
N TYR A 17 -11.91 2.11 15.48
CA TYR A 17 -11.00 1.90 14.35
C TYR A 17 -10.43 0.49 14.31
N SER A 18 -10.05 0.06 13.11
CA SER A 18 -9.29 -1.16 12.85
C SER A 18 -8.00 -0.82 12.13
N LEU A 19 -6.91 -1.49 12.50
CA LEU A 19 -5.58 -1.36 11.89
C LEU A 19 -5.19 -2.65 11.17
N ALA A 20 -4.53 -2.52 10.03
CA ALA A 20 -3.85 -3.62 9.34
C ALA A 20 -2.42 -3.21 8.99
N PHE A 21 -1.46 -4.03 9.41
CA PHE A 21 -0.03 -3.83 9.16
C PHE A 21 0.39 -4.78 8.03
N VAL A 22 0.88 -4.22 6.92
CA VAL A 22 1.29 -5.00 5.75
C VAL A 22 2.73 -4.68 5.35
N GLY A 23 3.47 -5.70 4.94
CA GLY A 23 4.88 -5.54 4.57
C GLY A 23 5.48 -6.78 3.90
N TYR A 24 6.79 -6.76 3.68
CA TYR A 24 7.53 -7.87 3.06
C TYR A 24 8.38 -8.67 4.06
N GLY A 25 8.47 -8.25 5.31
CA GLY A 25 9.14 -8.93 6.40
C GLY A 25 8.52 -8.57 7.75
N GLU A 26 9.14 -9.00 8.84
CA GLU A 26 8.67 -8.71 10.20
C GLU A 26 8.70 -7.20 10.50
N GLU A 27 7.78 -6.73 11.36
CA GLU A 27 7.67 -5.31 11.76
C GLU A 27 8.94 -4.80 12.45
N SER A 28 9.70 -5.67 13.11
CA SER A 28 10.95 -5.33 13.80
C SER A 28 12.15 -5.15 12.87
N GLU A 29 12.06 -5.61 11.62
CA GLU A 29 13.19 -5.69 10.70
C GLU A 29 13.00 -4.84 9.44
N THR A 30 11.75 -4.53 9.09
CA THR A 30 11.41 -3.89 7.81
C THR A 30 10.45 -2.73 8.02
N ALA A 31 10.39 -1.83 7.03
CA ALA A 31 9.33 -0.83 6.97
C ALA A 31 8.00 -1.49 6.60
N VAL A 32 6.95 -1.14 7.34
CA VAL A 32 5.59 -1.64 7.12
C VAL A 32 4.64 -0.49 6.83
N ILE A 33 3.55 -0.79 6.13
CA ILE A 33 2.45 0.13 5.92
C ILE A 33 1.37 -0.20 6.95
N GLU A 34 1.11 0.76 7.84
CA GLU A 34 -0.06 0.75 8.70
C GLU A 34 -1.25 1.35 7.94
N LEU A 35 -2.32 0.58 7.80
CA LEU A 35 -3.58 1.01 7.23
C LEU A 35 -4.60 1.18 8.36
N THR A 36 -5.16 2.37 8.49
CA THR A 36 -6.17 2.70 9.50
C THR A 36 -7.55 2.83 8.84
N TYR A 37 -8.50 2.01 9.28
CA TYR A 37 -9.91 2.17 8.94
C TYR A 37 -10.67 2.72 10.15
N ASN A 38 -11.08 3.99 10.08
CA ASN A 38 -12.03 4.57 11.02
C ASN A 38 -13.45 4.16 10.63
N TRP A 39 -14.19 3.55 11.55
CA TRP A 39 -15.46 2.90 11.22
C TRP A 39 -16.51 3.90 10.73
N GLY A 40 -17.08 3.63 9.55
CA GLY A 40 -18.08 4.50 8.92
C GLY A 40 -17.48 5.67 8.14
N VAL A 41 -16.15 5.79 8.05
CA VAL A 41 -15.46 6.77 7.19
C VAL A 41 -14.98 6.05 5.93
N ASP A 42 -15.53 6.44 4.78
CA ASP A 42 -15.27 5.79 3.49
C ASP A 42 -14.27 6.56 2.59
N SER A 43 -13.92 7.79 2.96
CA SER A 43 -13.10 8.68 2.14
C SER A 43 -12.30 9.68 2.98
N TYR A 44 -11.14 10.10 2.46
CA TYR A 44 -10.26 11.10 3.05
C TYR A 44 -9.74 12.03 1.95
N GLU A 45 -9.47 13.29 2.31
CA GLU A 45 -8.73 14.20 1.45
C GLU A 45 -7.23 13.93 1.56
N LEU A 46 -6.57 13.64 0.44
CA LEU A 46 -5.13 13.36 0.42
C LEU A 46 -4.27 14.60 0.70
N GLY A 47 -4.77 15.78 0.34
CA GLY A 47 -3.99 17.01 0.29
C GLY A 47 -2.90 16.97 -0.79
N THR A 48 -1.90 17.85 -0.68
CA THR A 48 -0.84 18.02 -1.69
C THR A 48 0.57 17.77 -1.16
N ALA A 49 0.72 17.42 0.12
CA ALA A 49 2.03 17.25 0.75
C ALA A 49 2.60 15.84 0.51
N TYR A 50 1.77 14.80 0.60
CA TYR A 50 2.20 13.42 0.38
C TYR A 50 2.26 13.10 -1.12
N GLY A 51 3.41 12.59 -1.58
CA GLY A 51 3.62 12.18 -2.96
C GLY A 51 3.24 10.72 -3.21
N HIS A 52 4.14 9.80 -2.85
CA HIS A 52 3.95 8.36 -2.99
C HIS A 52 4.95 7.59 -2.10
N ILE A 53 4.66 6.30 -1.89
CA ILE A 53 5.66 5.32 -1.42
C ILE A 53 6.23 4.63 -2.66
N ALA A 54 7.56 4.47 -2.68
CA ALA A 54 8.25 3.72 -3.72
C ALA A 54 8.58 2.30 -3.23
N LEU A 55 8.27 1.29 -4.04
CA LEU A 55 8.59 -0.11 -3.78
C LEU A 55 9.56 -0.61 -4.86
N SER A 56 10.68 -1.19 -4.42
CA SER A 56 11.60 -1.88 -5.33
C SER A 56 10.97 -3.17 -5.84
N VAL A 57 11.17 -3.46 -7.12
CA VAL A 57 10.75 -4.70 -7.77
C VAL A 57 11.82 -5.13 -8.77
N ASP A 58 11.99 -6.43 -8.96
CA ASP A 58 12.99 -6.96 -9.90
C ASP A 58 12.65 -6.60 -11.36
N ASN A 59 11.36 -6.60 -11.70
CA ASN A 59 10.85 -6.27 -13.02
C ASN A 59 9.60 -5.39 -12.93
N ALA A 60 9.77 -4.11 -13.25
CA ALA A 60 8.68 -3.13 -13.20
C ALA A 60 7.56 -3.42 -14.22
N ALA A 61 7.89 -3.94 -15.41
CA ALA A 61 6.89 -4.25 -16.43
C ALA A 61 5.98 -5.41 -15.98
N GLU A 62 6.58 -6.46 -15.43
CA GLU A 62 5.83 -7.59 -14.86
C GLU A 62 5.00 -7.15 -13.64
N ALA A 63 5.54 -6.28 -12.79
CA ALA A 63 4.81 -5.73 -11.66
C ALA A 63 3.58 -4.91 -12.10
N CYS A 64 3.72 -4.02 -13.09
CA CYS A 64 2.60 -3.28 -13.67
C CYS A 64 1.51 -4.22 -14.18
N GLU A 65 1.89 -5.30 -14.88
CA GLU A 65 0.91 -6.21 -15.44
C GLU A 65 0.18 -7.04 -14.38
N ARG A 66 0.92 -7.51 -13.36
CA ARG A 66 0.31 -8.14 -12.18
C ARG A 66 -0.65 -7.19 -11.46
N ILE A 67 -0.30 -5.91 -11.33
CA ILE A 67 -1.17 -4.89 -10.71
C ILE A 67 -2.48 -4.77 -11.50
N ARG A 68 -2.41 -4.63 -12.81
CA ARG A 68 -3.58 -4.51 -13.69
C ARG A 68 -4.49 -5.74 -13.60
N GLN A 69 -3.92 -6.94 -13.67
CA GLN A 69 -4.67 -8.21 -13.56
C GLN A 69 -5.41 -8.35 -12.22
N ASN A 70 -4.91 -7.72 -11.16
CA ASN A 70 -5.53 -7.75 -9.84
C ASN A 70 -6.41 -6.51 -9.55
N GLY A 71 -6.81 -5.77 -10.59
CA GLY A 71 -7.72 -4.62 -10.47
C GLY A 71 -7.07 -3.32 -9.99
N GLY A 72 -5.74 -3.26 -9.95
CA GLY A 72 -5.01 -2.02 -9.66
C GLY A 72 -4.94 -1.09 -10.87
N ASN A 73 -4.85 0.21 -10.61
CA ASN A 73 -4.74 1.23 -11.64
C ASN A 73 -3.27 1.59 -11.91
N VAL A 74 -2.77 1.26 -13.11
CA VAL A 74 -1.43 1.67 -13.57
C VAL A 74 -1.54 3.03 -14.23
N THR A 75 -1.08 4.08 -13.54
CA THR A 75 -1.17 5.48 -14.01
C THR A 75 0.00 5.89 -14.91
N ARG A 76 1.11 5.15 -14.87
CA ARG A 76 2.28 5.31 -15.72
C ARG A 76 2.89 3.93 -15.98
N GLU A 77 3.07 3.59 -17.26
CA GLU A 77 3.71 2.33 -17.65
C GLU A 77 5.17 2.26 -17.23
N ALA A 78 5.66 1.03 -17.02
CA ALA A 78 7.06 0.77 -16.76
C ALA A 78 7.94 1.24 -17.93
N GLY A 79 8.98 1.99 -17.61
CA GLY A 79 9.92 2.50 -18.59
C GLY A 79 10.92 3.45 -17.96
N PRO A 80 12.04 3.74 -18.65
CA PRO A 80 13.02 4.68 -18.16
C PRO A 80 12.38 6.05 -17.89
N VAL A 81 12.84 6.72 -16.84
CA VAL A 81 12.49 8.12 -16.62
C VAL A 81 13.14 8.92 -17.74
N LYS A 82 12.34 9.72 -18.45
CA LYS A 82 12.88 10.72 -19.38
C LYS A 82 13.54 11.79 -18.51
N GLY A 83 14.85 11.93 -18.65
CA GLY A 83 15.60 13.05 -18.08
C GLY A 83 15.24 14.36 -18.75
#